data_AF-A0AAU4YGL9-F1
#
_entry.id   AF-A0AAU4YGL9-F1
#
_cell.length_a   1.000
_cell.length_b   1.000
_cell.length_c   1.000
_cell.angle_alpha   90.00
_cell.angle_beta   90.00
_cell.angle_gamma   90.00
#
_symmetry.space_group_name_H-M   'P 1'
#
loop_
_entity.id
_entity.type
_entity.pdbx_description
1 polymer ?
#
loop_
_entity_poly.entity_id
_entity_poly.type
_entity_poly.pdbx_seq_one_letter_code
_entity_poly.pdbx_strand_id
1 'polypeptide(L)'
;MEPEIAALASAAGTTIVTLMATDAWQRTREGITSLWRRFHPERVEAVAAELDAAHDDLLASHTTGDPDTERELAAEWQGRIRRLLTARPEVAEELRTLLDELDPRAATAPAVAQQATASGHARIYQAGRDQHVTER
;
A
#
# COMPACT_ATOMS: atom_id res chain seq x y z
N MET A 1 1.14 -19.39 17.51
CA MET A 1 0.98 -18.14 16.77
C MET A 1 -0.48 -18.01 16.43
N GLU A 2 -1.09 -16.84 16.60
CA GLU A 2 -2.46 -16.63 16.11
C GLU A 2 -2.46 -16.72 14.58
N PRO A 3 -3.42 -17.47 13.98
CA PRO A 3 -3.48 -17.66 12.53
C PRO A 3 -3.63 -16.34 11.77
N GLU A 4 -4.24 -15.33 12.39
CA GLU A 4 -4.45 -14.00 11.82
C GLU A 4 -3.14 -13.23 11.63
N ILE A 5 -2.21 -13.29 12.60
CA ILE A 5 -0.89 -12.64 12.49
C ILE A 5 -0.08 -13.26 11.35
N ALA A 6 -0.13 -14.59 11.22
CA ALA A 6 0.57 -15.28 10.15
C ALA A 6 0.03 -14.90 8.77
N ALA A 7 -1.30 -14.82 8.63
CA ALA A 7 -1.97 -14.42 7.40
C ALA A 7 -1.66 -12.96 7.03
N LEU A 8 -1.76 -12.03 8.00
CA LEU A 8 -1.46 -10.62 7.76
C LEU A 8 0.01 -10.42 7.36
N ALA A 9 0.96 -11.07 8.05
CA ALA A 9 2.37 -10.99 7.69
C ALA A 9 2.65 -11.57 6.29
N SER A 10 1.97 -12.66 5.92
CA SER A 10 2.09 -13.25 4.58
C SER A 10 1.58 -12.31 3.51
N ALA A 11 0.38 -11.74 3.71
CA ALA A 11 -0.20 -10.78 2.78
C ALA A 11 0.71 -9.55 2.62
N ALA A 12 1.21 -9.02 3.74
CA ALA A 12 2.09 -7.86 3.72
C ALA A 12 3.41 -8.13 2.98
N GLY A 13 4.05 -9.29 3.22
CA GLY A 13 5.28 -9.68 2.53
C GLY A 13 5.10 -9.75 1.01
N THR A 14 4.03 -10.39 0.53
CA THR A 14 3.71 -10.43 -0.89
C THR A 14 3.43 -9.04 -1.45
N THR A 15 2.56 -8.26 -0.81
CA THR A 15 2.19 -6.92 -1.29
C THR A 15 3.40 -5.99 -1.41
N ILE A 16 4.28 -5.95 -0.41
CA ILE A 16 5.47 -5.09 -0.43
C ILE A 16 6.36 -5.43 -1.63
N VAL A 17 6.65 -6.71 -1.84
CA VAL A 17 7.54 -7.15 -2.93
C VAL A 17 6.90 -6.95 -4.30
N THR A 18 5.60 -7.23 -4.44
CA THR A 18 4.88 -6.94 -5.69
C THR A 18 4.93 -5.44 -6.02
N LEU A 19 4.76 -4.56 -5.02
CA LEU A 19 4.78 -3.11 -5.25
C LEU A 19 6.20 -2.55 -5.47
N MET A 20 7.24 -3.19 -4.94
CA MET A 20 8.65 -2.87 -5.23
C MET A 20 8.97 -2.93 -6.73
N ALA A 21 8.33 -3.83 -7.48
CA ALA A 21 8.52 -3.96 -8.92
C ALA A 21 7.71 -2.95 -9.76
N THR A 22 7.03 -1.99 -9.12
CA THR A 22 6.11 -1.05 -9.78
C THR A 22 6.45 0.40 -9.48
N ASP A 23 5.79 1.32 -10.19
CA ASP A 23 5.88 2.76 -9.92
C ASP A 23 5.38 3.15 -8.50
N ALA A 24 4.69 2.26 -7.80
CA ALA A 24 4.25 2.47 -6.42
C ALA A 24 5.38 2.25 -5.38
N TRP A 25 6.59 1.89 -5.80
CA TRP A 25 7.70 1.57 -4.91
C TRP A 25 7.98 2.65 -3.86
N GLN A 26 8.17 3.91 -4.29
CA GLN A 26 8.51 5.00 -3.37
C GLN A 26 7.43 5.21 -2.30
N ARG A 27 6.14 5.15 -2.68
CA ARG A 27 5.02 5.23 -1.74
C ARG A 27 5.02 4.08 -0.75
N THR A 28 5.31 2.86 -1.23
CA THR A 28 5.40 1.66 -0.39
C THR A 28 6.52 1.80 0.65
N ARG A 29 7.71 2.24 0.21
CA ARG A 29 8.86 2.49 1.06
C ARG A 29 8.55 3.53 2.15
N GLU A 30 7.93 4.64 1.78
CA GLU A 30 7.52 5.68 2.72
C GLU A 30 6.49 5.17 3.74
N GLY A 31 5.48 4.43 3.29
CA GLY A 31 4.46 3.86 4.17
C GLY A 31 5.05 2.90 5.21
N ILE A 32 5.90 1.97 4.78
CA ILE A 32 6.55 1.00 5.67
C ILE A 32 7.52 1.68 6.64
N THR A 33 8.34 2.63 6.17
CA THR A 33 9.24 3.38 7.07
C THR A 33 8.48 4.27 8.06
N SER A 34 7.33 4.83 7.66
CA SER A 34 6.43 5.57 8.55
C SER A 34 5.85 4.68 9.65
N LEU A 35 5.41 3.46 9.30
CA LEU A 35 4.96 2.47 10.26
C LEU A 35 6.06 2.17 11.28
N TRP A 36 7.29 1.90 10.82
CA TRP A 36 8.42 1.66 11.73
C TRP A 36 8.78 2.86 12.59
N ARG A 37 8.68 4.09 12.07
CA ARG A 37 8.97 5.31 12.83
C ARG A 37 8.10 5.44 14.07
N ARG A 38 6.86 4.94 14.02
CA ARG A 38 5.90 5.00 15.12
C ARG A 38 6.19 4.01 16.24
N PHE A 39 6.78 2.86 15.92
CA PHE A 39 6.98 1.76 16.88
C PHE A 39 8.44 1.48 17.25
N HIS A 40 9.36 1.76 16.33
CA HIS A 40 10.80 1.50 16.40
C HIS A 40 11.58 2.56 15.61
N PRO A 41 11.57 3.84 16.04
CA PRO A 41 12.26 4.93 15.35
C PRO A 41 13.74 4.65 15.11
N GLU A 42 14.39 3.92 16.02
CA GLU A 42 15.80 3.51 15.92
C GLU A 42 16.08 2.51 14.79
N ARG A 43 15.05 1.82 14.28
CA ARG A 43 15.16 0.83 13.20
C ARG A 43 14.83 1.40 11.81
N VAL A 44 14.35 2.64 11.72
CA VAL A 44 13.83 3.22 10.46
C VAL A 44 14.87 3.19 9.35
N GLU A 45 16.09 3.67 9.62
CA GLU A 45 17.16 3.71 8.62
C GLU A 45 17.58 2.30 8.17
N ALA A 46 17.63 1.35 9.10
CA ALA A 46 17.94 -0.05 8.77
C ALA A 46 16.86 -0.67 7.89
N VAL A 47 15.58 -0.45 8.21
CA VAL A 47 14.45 -0.95 7.40
C VAL A 47 14.41 -0.28 6.04
N ALA A 48 14.70 1.02 5.95
CA ALA A 48 14.79 1.73 4.69
C ALA A 48 15.88 1.17 3.77
N ALA A 49 17.06 0.88 4.33
CA ALA A 49 18.16 0.25 3.59
C ALA A 49 17.84 -1.20 3.18
N GLU A 50 17.20 -1.98 4.06
CA GLU A 50 16.74 -3.35 3.76
C GLU A 50 15.69 -3.34 2.62
N LEU A 51 14.80 -2.35 2.61
CA LEU A 51 13.81 -2.08 1.57
C LEU A 51 14.49 -1.75 0.23
N ASP A 52 15.44 -0.82 0.23
CA ASP A 52 16.19 -0.40 -0.96
C ASP A 52 16.99 -1.56 -1.57
N ALA A 53 17.68 -2.35 -0.73
CA ALA A 53 18.41 -3.53 -1.18
C ALA A 53 17.49 -4.58 -1.84
N ALA A 54 16.33 -4.86 -1.23
CA ALA A 54 15.36 -5.79 -1.80
C ALA A 54 14.79 -5.31 -3.15
N HIS A 55 14.60 -4.00 -3.32
CA HIS A 55 14.20 -3.42 -4.60
C HIS A 55 15.27 -3.60 -5.67
N ASP A 56 16.54 -3.33 -5.34
CA ASP A 56 17.66 -3.50 -6.26
C ASP A 56 17.83 -4.98 -6.68
N ASP A 57 17.72 -5.91 -5.74
CA ASP A 57 17.78 -7.36 -6.00
C ASP A 57 16.63 -7.81 -6.93
N LEU A 58 15.43 -7.28 -6.72
CA LEU A 58 14.28 -7.57 -7.58
C LEU A 58 14.46 -7.01 -9.00
N LEU A 59 14.99 -5.79 -9.15
CA LEU A 59 15.31 -5.24 -10.48
C LEU A 59 16.39 -6.04 -11.20
N ALA A 60 17.39 -6.54 -10.48
CA ALA A 60 18.42 -7.41 -11.03
C ALA A 60 17.81 -8.75 -11.49
N SER A 61 16.91 -9.34 -10.71
CA SER A 61 16.28 -10.63 -11.04
C SER A 61 15.41 -10.56 -12.29
N HIS A 62 14.75 -9.42 -12.54
CA HIS A 62 14.02 -9.19 -13.79
C HIS A 62 14.93 -9.23 -15.03
N THR A 63 16.20 -8.82 -14.88
CA THR A 63 17.18 -8.88 -15.98
C THR A 63 17.67 -10.31 -16.20
N THR A 64 17.84 -11.08 -15.13
CA THR A 64 18.31 -12.48 -15.20
C THR A 64 17.19 -13.50 -15.47
N GLY A 65 15.93 -13.07 -15.35
CA GLY A 65 14.75 -13.93 -15.48
C GLY A 65 14.61 -14.92 -14.34
N ASP A 66 14.95 -14.50 -13.11
CA ASP A 66 14.86 -15.35 -11.91
C ASP A 66 13.56 -15.10 -11.13
N PRO A 67 12.54 -15.96 -11.27
CA PRO A 67 11.26 -15.82 -10.56
C PRO A 67 11.36 -16.23 -9.08
N ASP A 68 12.48 -16.83 -8.64
CA ASP A 68 12.61 -17.35 -7.28
C ASP A 68 12.94 -16.22 -6.30
N THR A 69 13.69 -15.21 -6.76
CA THR A 69 14.01 -14.00 -6.00
C THR A 69 12.76 -13.33 -5.42
N GLU A 70 11.67 -13.17 -6.19
CA GLU A 70 10.44 -12.53 -5.70
C GLU A 70 9.83 -13.32 -4.51
N ARG A 71 9.81 -14.64 -4.61
CA ARG A 71 9.25 -15.52 -3.56
C ARG A 71 10.12 -15.51 -2.31
N GLU A 72 11.44 -15.49 -2.48
CA GLU A 72 12.40 -15.44 -1.38
C GLU A 72 12.29 -14.11 -0.61
N LEU A 73 12.29 -12.98 -1.32
CA LEU A 73 12.08 -11.66 -0.73
C LEU A 73 10.74 -11.57 -0.01
N ALA A 74 9.66 -12.11 -0.58
CA ALA A 74 8.34 -12.11 0.05
C ALA A 74 8.35 -12.88 1.37
N ALA A 75 8.99 -14.05 1.41
CA ALA A 75 9.15 -14.85 2.63
C ALA A 75 10.02 -14.13 3.69
N GLU A 76 11.05 -13.42 3.25
CA GLU A 76 11.94 -12.64 4.10
C GLU A 76 11.18 -11.49 4.79
N TRP A 77 10.44 -10.71 4.01
CA TRP A 77 9.59 -9.62 4.50
C TRP A 77 8.46 -10.12 5.39
N GLN A 78 7.80 -11.22 5.02
CA GLN A 78 6.83 -11.89 5.90
C GLN A 78 7.47 -12.22 7.26
N GLY A 79 8.69 -12.76 7.27
CA GLY A 79 9.42 -13.09 8.49
C GLY A 79 9.70 -11.88 9.39
N ARG A 80 10.04 -10.74 8.79
CA ARG A 80 10.26 -9.46 9.51
C ARG A 80 8.97 -8.91 10.10
N ILE A 81 7.91 -8.85 9.29
CA ILE A 81 6.61 -8.31 9.70
C ILE A 81 5.99 -9.17 10.80
N ARG A 82 6.09 -10.49 10.67
CA ARG A 82 5.64 -11.42 11.71
C ARG A 82 6.36 -11.19 13.04
N ARG A 83 7.66 -10.92 13.02
CA ARG A 83 8.43 -10.56 14.22
C ARG A 83 7.93 -9.24 14.82
N LEU A 84 7.65 -8.24 14.00
CA LEU A 84 7.07 -6.97 14.45
C LEU A 84 5.69 -7.19 15.09
N LEU A 85 4.76 -7.85 14.40
CA LEU A 85 3.40 -8.11 14.89
C LEU A 85 3.38 -8.96 16.15
N THR A 86 4.32 -9.89 16.30
CA THR A 86 4.44 -10.71 17.52
C THR A 86 4.94 -9.87 18.71
N ALA A 87 5.88 -8.95 18.46
CA ALA A 87 6.39 -8.06 19.50
C ALA A 87 5.40 -6.95 19.86
N ARG A 88 4.59 -6.51 18.89
CA ARG A 88 3.63 -5.41 19.00
C ARG A 88 2.35 -5.71 18.22
N PRO A 89 1.39 -6.46 18.80
CA PRO A 89 0.13 -6.79 18.15
C PRO A 89 -0.68 -5.56 17.72
N GLU A 90 -0.52 -4.42 18.41
CA GLU A 90 -1.17 -3.14 18.12
C GLU A 90 -0.84 -2.58 16.71
N VAL A 91 0.27 -3.02 16.12
CA VAL A 91 0.68 -2.64 14.75
C VAL A 91 -0.27 -3.21 13.70
N ALA A 92 -1.00 -4.28 14.00
CA ALA A 92 -1.80 -5.01 13.02
C ALA A 92 -2.83 -4.15 12.29
N GLU A 93 -3.53 -3.26 13.00
CA GLU A 93 -4.52 -2.36 12.40
C GLU A 93 -3.89 -1.30 11.49
N GLU A 94 -2.74 -0.76 11.90
CA GLU A 94 -2.01 0.24 11.11
C GLU A 94 -1.40 -0.40 9.86
N LEU A 95 -0.93 -1.64 9.96
CA LEU A 95 -0.47 -2.42 8.80
C LEU A 95 -1.63 -2.74 7.85
N ARG A 96 -2.81 -3.15 8.34
CA ARG A 96 -3.99 -3.38 7.50
C ARG A 96 -4.37 -2.12 6.73
N THR A 97 -4.47 -0.99 7.44
CA THR A 97 -4.77 0.31 6.85
C THR A 97 -3.76 0.67 5.75
N LEU A 98 -2.47 0.50 6.02
CA LEU A 98 -1.43 0.75 5.03
C LEU A 98 -1.56 -0.16 3.80
N LEU A 99 -1.84 -1.46 3.99
CA LEU A 99 -2.01 -2.38 2.86
C LEU A 99 -3.23 -2.04 2.02
N ASP A 100 -4.32 -1.58 2.64
CA ASP A 100 -5.51 -1.11 1.94
C ASP A 100 -5.24 0.18 1.14
N GLU A 101 -4.45 1.11 1.69
CA GLU A 101 -4.01 2.33 0.98
C GLU A 101 -3.08 2.03 -0.19
N LEU A 102 -2.30 0.95 -0.08
CA LEU A 102 -1.37 0.49 -1.12
C LEU A 102 -2.04 -0.40 -2.16
N ASP A 103 -3.26 -0.91 -1.93
CA ASP A 103 -3.98 -1.74 -2.89
C ASP A 103 -4.26 -0.95 -4.18
N PRO A 104 -3.66 -1.32 -5.33
CA PRO A 104 -3.92 -0.66 -6.60
C PRO A 104 -5.41 -0.70 -7.00
N ARG A 105 -6.16 -1.69 -6.50
CA ARG A 105 -7.60 -1.82 -6.77
C ARG A 105 -8.44 -0.84 -5.97
N ALA A 106 -7.97 -0.38 -4.81
CA ALA A 106 -8.64 0.67 -4.04
C ALA A 106 -8.69 2.00 -4.82
N ALA A 107 -7.73 2.25 -5.71
CA ALA A 107 -7.70 3.41 -6.60
C ALA A 107 -8.74 3.36 -7.75
N THR A 108 -9.55 2.29 -7.87
CA THR A 108 -10.49 2.10 -8.99
C THR A 108 -11.86 2.77 -8.79
N ALA A 109 -12.11 3.42 -7.66
CA ALA A 109 -13.28 4.30 -7.52
C ALA A 109 -12.86 5.75 -7.85
N PRO A 110 -13.23 6.30 -9.03
CA PRO A 110 -13.00 7.73 -9.27
C PRO A 110 -13.78 8.52 -8.21
N ALA A 111 -13.06 9.21 -7.33
CA ALA A 111 -13.66 10.15 -6.39
C ALA A 111 -14.16 11.37 -7.17
N VAL A 112 -15.46 11.41 -7.45
CA VAL A 112 -16.11 12.54 -8.11
C VAL A 112 -16.45 13.59 -7.05
N ALA A 113 -15.65 14.66 -6.97
CA ALA A 113 -15.94 15.83 -6.15
C ALA A 113 -16.61 16.90 -7.03
N GLN A 114 -17.91 17.13 -6.82
CA GLN A 114 -18.67 18.18 -7.51
C GLN A 114 -19.03 19.29 -6.52
N GLN A 115 -18.51 20.48 -6.76
CA GLN A 115 -18.87 21.69 -6.02
C GLN A 115 -19.58 22.66 -6.96
N ALA A 116 -20.68 23.24 -6.50
CA ALA A 116 -21.47 24.19 -7.25
C ALA A 116 -21.89 25.35 -6.34
N THR A 117 -21.82 26.57 -6.87
CA THR A 117 -22.29 27.77 -6.20
C THR A 117 -23.16 28.55 -7.19
N ALA A 118 -24.42 28.78 -6.84
CA ALA A 118 -25.38 29.53 -7.65
C ALA A 118 -25.87 30.77 -6.88
N SER A 119 -26.23 31.82 -7.62
CA SER A 119 -26.83 33.04 -7.10
C SER A 119 -27.89 33.57 -8.07
N GLY A 120 -28.91 34.27 -7.55
CA GLY A 120 -30.03 34.76 -8.36
C GLY A 120 -30.99 33.64 -8.77
N HIS A 121 -31.62 33.76 -9.95
CA HIS A 121 -32.55 32.75 -10.48
C HIS A 121 -31.81 31.67 -11.29
N ALA A 122 -30.89 30.95 -10.64
CA ALA A 122 -30.04 29.94 -11.30
C ALA A 122 -30.51 28.50 -11.03
N ARG A 123 -30.28 27.61 -12.00
CA ARG A 123 -30.43 26.16 -11.87
C ARG A 123 -29.08 25.51 -12.15
N ILE A 124 -28.65 24.62 -11.26
CA ILE A 124 -27.43 23.84 -11.43
C ILE A 124 -27.81 22.37 -11.54
N TYR A 125 -27.34 21.74 -12.61
CA TYR A 125 -27.43 20.30 -12.82
C TYR A 125 -25.99 19.76 -12.84
N GLN A 126 -25.67 18.89 -11.87
CA GLN A 126 -24.38 18.21 -11.79
C GLN A 126 -24.63 16.71 -11.71
N ALA A 127 -23.92 15.94 -12.54
CA ALA A 127 -23.93 14.49 -12.51
C ALA A 127 -22.53 13.96 -12.78
N GLY A 128 -22.11 12.93 -12.06
CA GLY A 128 -20.84 12.24 -12.31
C GLY A 128 -20.91 11.23 -13.46
N ARG A 129 -22.08 11.05 -14.06
CA ARG A 129 -22.42 10.08 -15.13
C ARG A 129 -23.59 10.65 -15.96
N ASP A 130 -24.37 9.81 -16.63
CA ASP A 130 -25.45 10.25 -17.52
C ASP A 130 -26.55 11.07 -16.81
N GLN A 131 -26.91 12.20 -17.42
CA GLN A 131 -27.98 13.09 -16.95
C GLN A 131 -28.91 13.44 -18.11
N HIS A 132 -30.21 13.18 -17.91
CA HIS A 132 -31.25 13.62 -18.82
C HIS A 132 -32.12 14.66 -18.13
N VAL A 133 -32.10 15.90 -18.64
CA VAL A 133 -32.94 16.99 -18.13
C VAL A 133 -34.00 17.30 -19.18
N THR A 134 -35.27 17.16 -18.81
CA THR A 134 -36.41 17.56 -19.65
C THR A 134 -37.06 18.78 -19.01
N GLU A 135 -36.97 19.93 -19.67
CA GLU A 135 -37.61 21.17 -19.22
C GLU A 135 -39.00 21.34 -19.88
N ARG A 136 -39.94 21.97 -19.17
CA ARG A 136 -41.28 22.33 -19.67
C ARG A 136 -41.35 23.81 -20.00
#